data_AF-A0A1M6UJB1-F1
#
_entry.id   AF-A0A1M6UJB1-F1
#
_cell.length_a   1.000
_cell.length_b   1.000
_cell.length_c   1.000
_cell.angle_alpha   90.00
_cell.angle_beta   90.00
_cell.angle_gamma   90.00
#
_symmetry.space_group_name_H-M   'P 1'
#
loop_
_entity.id
_entity.type
_entity.pdbx_description
1 polymer ?
#
loop_
_entity_poly.entity_id
_entity_poly.type
_entity_poly.pdbx_seq_one_letter_code
_entity_poly.pdbx_strand_id
1 'polypeptide(L)' 'MRLNRDKRYQIKALLEAGILQKDIARMLKISPGGISKEISRNGGAKRYNPEKAEKRATKQAKKFGLHSTR' A
#
# COMPACT_ATOMS: atom_id res chain seq x y z
N MET A 1 0.85 9.01 -3.41
CA MET A 1 1.65 8.38 -2.34
C MET A 1 2.36 7.16 -2.90
N ARG A 2 3.67 7.06 -2.70
CA ARG A 2 4.45 5.87 -3.02
C ARG A 2 4.68 5.09 -1.74
N LEU A 3 3.95 3.99 -1.53
CA LEU A 3 4.33 3.01 -0.52
C LEU A 3 5.52 2.21 -1.04
N ASN A 4 6.49 1.96 -0.16
CA ASN A 4 7.52 0.96 -0.42
C ASN A 4 6.94 -0.45 -0.23
N ARG A 5 7.68 -1.45 -0.70
CA ARG A 5 7.30 -2.86 -0.57
C ARG A 5 7.11 -3.22 0.92
N ASP A 6 8.06 -2.87 1.78
CA ASP A 6 8.03 -3.28 3.19
C ASP A 6 6.79 -2.79 3.94
N LYS A 7 6.38 -1.53 3.75
CA LYS A 7 5.16 -1.01 4.36
C LYS A 7 3.92 -1.74 3.88
N ARG A 8 3.89 -2.25 2.64
CA ARG A 8 2.77 -3.07 2.15
C ARG A 8 2.69 -4.40 2.90
N TYR A 9 3.83 -5.06 3.11
CA TYR A 9 3.87 -6.28 3.90
C TYR A 9 3.52 -6.03 5.37
N GLN A 10 3.94 -4.91 5.95
CA GLN A 10 3.52 -4.50 7.29
C GLN A 10 2.00 -4.26 7.38
N ILE A 11 1.40 -3.59 6.40
CA ILE A 11 -0.07 -3.42 6.33
C ILE A 11 -0.75 -4.80 6.30
N LYS A 12 -0.24 -5.73 5.49
CA LYS A 12 -0.81 -7.08 5.39
C LYS A 12 -0.80 -7.80 6.74
N ALA A 13 0.35 -7.84 7.40
CA ALA A 13 0.49 -8.48 8.71
C ALA A 13 -0.41 -7.82 9.78
N LEU A 14 -0.49 -6.49 9.80
CA LEU A 14 -1.32 -5.76 10.77
C LEU A 14 -2.82 -5.97 10.52
N LEU A 15 -3.26 -6.06 9.26
CA LEU A 15 -4.64 -6.39 8.91
C LEU A 15 -5.00 -7.83 9.33
N GLU A 16 -4.08 -8.78 9.15
CA GLU A 16 -4.26 -10.17 9.60
C GLU A 16 -4.30 -10.29 11.12
N ALA A 17 -3.57 -9.43 11.82
CA ALA A 17 -3.65 -9.26 13.27
C ALA A 17 -4.93 -8.52 13.74
N GLY A 18 -5.85 -8.17 12.83
CA GLY A 18 -7.12 -7.52 13.16
C GLY A 18 -7.01 -6.04 13.52
N ILE A 19 -5.85 -5.40 13.28
CA ILE A 19 -5.64 -3.99 13.60
C ILE A 19 -6.45 -3.11 12.63
N LEU A 20 -7.11 -2.08 13.17
CA LEU A 20 -7.93 -1.16 12.38
C LEU A 20 -7.06 -0.26 11.50
N GLN A 21 -7.56 0.06 10.30
CA GLN A 21 -6.82 0.88 9.32
C GLN A 21 -6.32 2.22 9.89
N LYS A 22 -7.12 2.87 10.75
CA LYS A 22 -6.75 4.12 11.42
C LYS A 22 -5.52 3.98 12.32
N ASP A 23 -5.36 2.83 12.97
CA ASP A 23 -4.27 2.55 13.89
C ASP A 23 -3.01 2.16 13.11
N ILE A 24 -3.17 1.35 12.05
CA ILE A 24 -2.11 1.07 11.08
C ILE A 24 -1.55 2.37 10.48
N ALA A 25 -2.41 3.34 10.17
CA ALA A 25 -2.00 4.64 9.65
C ALA A 25 -1.08 5.38 10.63
N ARG A 26 -1.43 5.40 11.92
CA ARG A 26 -0.58 5.97 12.96
C ARG A 26 0.72 5.20 13.12
N MET A 27 0.67 3.86 13.20
CA MET A 27 1.86 3.00 13.39
C MET A 27 2.88 3.17 12.25
N LEU A 28 2.42 3.24 11.00
CA LEU A 28 3.29 3.33 9.83
C LEU A 28 3.63 4.76 9.40
N LYS A 29 3.15 5.76 10.16
CA LYS A 29 3.26 7.20 9.86
C LYS A 29 2.77 7.51 8.44
N ILE A 30 1.61 6.98 8.09
CA ILE A 30 0.93 7.17 6.80
C ILE A 30 -0.37 7.94 7.08
N SER A 31 -0.79 8.81 6.15
CA SER A 31 -2.08 9.48 6.31
C SER A 31 -3.24 8.49 6.25
N PRO A 32 -4.31 8.64 7.07
CA PRO A 32 -5.46 7.74 7.05
C PRO A 32 -6.08 7.59 5.66
N GLY A 33 -6.18 8.69 4.90
CA GLY A 33 -6.66 8.68 3.52
C GLY A 33 -5.72 7.96 2.55
N GLY A 34 -4.40 7.97 2.80
CA GLY A 34 -3.43 7.21 2.04
C GLY A 34 -3.59 5.71 2.23
N ILE A 35 -3.74 5.27 3.49
CA ILE A 35 -3.93 3.85 3.82
C ILE A 35 -5.27 3.32 3.33
N SER A 36 -6.34 4.08 3.50
CA SER A 36 -7.68 3.69 3.02
C SER A 36 -7.67 3.50 1.50
N LYS A 37 -7.07 4.44 0.75
CA LYS A 37 -6.91 4.34 -0.70
C LYS A 37 -6.04 3.14 -1.09
N GLU A 38 -4.92 2.92 -0.42
CA GLU A 38 -4.03 1.79 -0.68
C GLU A 38 -4.75 0.45 -0.47
N ILE A 39 -5.46 0.29 0.65
CA ILE A 39 -6.18 -0.94 0.98
C ILE A 39 -7.34 -1.17 0.00
N SER A 40 -8.19 -0.17 -0.21
CA SER A 40 -9.33 -0.24 -1.14
C SER A 40 -8.90 -0.64 -2.54
N ARG A 41 -7.84 -0.02 -3.06
CA ARG A 41 -7.32 -0.25 -4.41
C ARG A 41 -6.72 -1.64 -4.64
N ASN A 42 -6.33 -2.32 -3.57
CA ASN A 42 -5.53 -3.55 -3.63
C ASN A 42 -6.21 -4.74 -2.94
N GLY A 43 -7.55 -4.73 -2.86
CA GLY A 43 -8.35 -5.88 -2.43
C GLY A 43 -9.22 -5.65 -1.20
N GLY A 44 -9.16 -4.47 -0.57
CA GLY A 44 -9.88 -4.18 0.67
C GLY A 44 -9.24 -4.88 1.88
N ALA A 45 -9.73 -4.57 3.09
CA ALA A 45 -9.10 -5.05 4.33
C ALA A 45 -9.02 -6.59 4.42
N LYS A 46 -10.08 -7.30 4.00
CA LYS A 46 -10.16 -8.77 4.06
C LYS A 46 -9.26 -9.48 3.05
N ARG A 47 -8.98 -8.87 1.90
CA ARG A 47 -8.26 -9.51 0.77
C ARG A 47 -7.08 -8.66 0.30
N TYR A 48 -6.53 -7.83 1.17
CA TYR A 48 -5.40 -6.97 0.82
C TYR A 48 -4.23 -7.81 0.31
N ASN A 49 -3.72 -7.46 -0.87
CA ASN A 49 -2.62 -8.18 -1.52
C ASN A 49 -1.45 -7.21 -1.80
N PRO A 50 -0.31 -7.35 -1.09
CA PRO A 50 0.84 -6.47 -1.24
C PRO A 50 1.54 -6.61 -2.60
N GLU A 51 1.55 -7.80 -3.20
CA GLU A 51 2.14 -8.01 -4.53
C GLU A 51 1.33 -7.32 -5.63
N LYS A 52 0.00 -7.38 -5.54
CA LYS A 52 -0.90 -6.66 -6.46
C LYS A 52 -0.66 -5.15 -6.37
N ALA A 53 -0.45 -4.64 -5.15
CA ALA A 53 -0.13 -3.24 -4.92
C ALA A 53 1.22 -2.84 -5.55
N GLU A 54 2.25 -3.67 -5.44
CA GLU A 54 3.56 -3.45 -6.07
C GLU A 54 3.45 -3.48 -7.61
N LYS A 55 2.78 -4.48 -8.18
CA LYS A 55 2.54 -4.59 -9.63
C LYS A 55 1.79 -3.37 -10.16
N ARG A 56 0.82 -2.85 -9.40
CA ARG A 56 0.11 -1.62 -9.76
C ARG A 56 1.01 -0.39 -9.69
N ALA A 57 1.82 -0.25 -8.64
CA ALA A 57 2.74 0.86 -8.49
C ALA A 57 3.78 0.91 -9.61
N THR A 58 4.35 -0.25 -9.97
CA THR A 58 5.31 -0.38 -11.09
C THR A 58 4.66 -0.07 -12.44
N LYS A 59 3.44 -0.56 -12.70
CA LYS A 59 2.68 -0.22 -13.92
C LYS A 59 2.40 1.28 -14.04
N GLN A 60 2.03 1.93 -12.94
CA GLN A 60 1.83 3.39 -12.91
C GLN A 60 3.13 4.14 -13.17
N ALA A 61 4.25 3.74 -12.57
CA ALA A 61 5.56 4.36 -12.80
C ALA A 61 5.98 4.30 -14.28
N LYS A 62 5.77 3.14 -14.93
CA LYS A 62 6.00 2.97 -16.38
C LYS A 62 5.09 3.88 -17.22
N LYS A 63 3.81 3.99 -16.86
CA LYS A 63 2.82 4.81 -17.60
C LYS A 63 3.18 6.29 -17.59
N PHE A 64 3.72 6.81 -16.49
CA PHE A 64 4.08 8.23 -16.36
C PHE A 64 5.52 8.54 -16.78
N GLY A 65 6.21 7.63 -17.49
CA GLY A 65 7.53 7.89 -18.03
C GLY A 65 8.60 8.16 -16.96
N LEU A 66 8.38 7.75 -15.71
CA LEU A 66 9.40 7.83 -14.64
C LEU A 66 10.43 6.70 -14.83
N HIS A 67 11.05 6.65 -16.00
CA HIS A 67 12.42 6.20 -16.18
C HIS A 67 13.29 7.46 -16.09
N SER A 68 13.60 7.87 -14.86
CA SER A 68 14.84 8.62 -14.67
C SER A 68 15.96 7.59 -14.88
N THR A 69 16.56 7.66 -16.05
CA THR A 69 18.00 7.42 -16.31
C THR A 69 18.73 6.60 -15.25
N ARG A 70 19.13 5.39 -15.63
CA ARG A 70 20.45 4.90 -15.23
C ARG A 70 21.51 5.67 -16.01
#